data_AF-A0A2S8F570-F1
#
_entry.id   AF-A0A2S8F570-F1
#
_cell.length_a   1.000
_cell.length_b   1.000
_cell.length_c   1.000
_cell.angle_alpha   90.00
_cell.angle_beta   90.00
_cell.angle_gamma   90.00
#
_symmetry.space_group_name_H-M   'P 1'
#
loop_
_entity.id
_entity.type
_entity.pdbx_description
1 polymer ?
#
loop_
_entity_poly.entity_id
_entity_poly.type
_entity_poly.pdbx_seq_one_letter_code
_entity_poly.pdbx_strand_id
1 'polypeptide(L)'
;MDNSSVSKQLSRRQVIQAAAVAAVASSKPIWANEPPKNGWIDAHVHIWTPDTQAYPLAEGFQKSDMRPTSFTPDELFAQCRPVGVDRIVLIQMSFYKFDNRYMLDAIAKYPDTFRGVGIIDHQQASAAATMKALQKQGVTGFRLYANAESAKSWINSPEMAVMWKTAGDTGQAICLLANPDALPAIESLCRKFPRTRVVIDHFGRIGVDGKFRSQDLNNLSKLADLPEVFIKTSAFYALGEKKPPYLDLAPMIRQLYEKFGPERLMWASDCPYQVQDAHTYAASIELIRDRLDFLTEEDKSWILQKTAQKVYWSAS
;
A
#
# COMPACT_ATOMS: atom_id res chain seq x y z
N MET A 1 37.91 80.65 -8.87
CA MET A 1 37.01 80.81 -10.02
C MET A 1 36.90 79.47 -10.69
N ASP A 2 35.67 79.16 -11.06
CA ASP A 2 35.21 78.10 -11.95
C ASP A 2 34.96 76.69 -11.41
N ASN A 3 33.93 76.12 -12.02
CA ASN A 3 32.84 75.34 -11.47
C ASN A 3 32.84 73.94 -12.12
N SER A 4 32.33 72.94 -11.41
CA SER A 4 31.72 71.70 -11.95
C SER A 4 32.59 70.71 -12.76
N SER A 5 32.25 69.44 -12.92
CA SER A 5 31.77 68.34 -12.05
C SER A 5 31.75 67.07 -12.94
N VAL A 6 31.85 65.89 -12.33
CA VAL A 6 31.43 64.56 -12.86
C VAL A 6 32.32 63.95 -13.97
N SER A 7 32.72 62.67 -14.02
CA SER A 7 32.37 61.42 -13.32
C SER A 7 33.59 60.47 -13.29
N LYS A 8 33.61 59.58 -12.29
CA LYS A 8 34.58 58.49 -12.11
C LYS A 8 34.24 57.29 -13.01
N GLN A 9 35.24 56.77 -13.72
CA GLN A 9 35.30 55.37 -14.14
C GLN A 9 36.59 54.76 -13.55
N LEU A 10 36.44 53.78 -12.66
CA LEU A 10 37.55 52.96 -12.17
C LEU A 10 37.44 51.60 -12.85
N SER A 11 38.48 51.21 -13.59
CA SER A 11 38.59 49.89 -14.19
C SER A 11 39.57 48.99 -13.42
N ARG A 12 39.04 47.81 -13.06
CA ARG A 12 39.69 46.50 -12.89
C ARG A 12 41.22 46.48 -12.81
N ARG A 13 41.77 46.45 -11.59
CA ARG A 13 42.94 45.63 -11.17
C ARG A 13 43.40 45.96 -9.75
N GLN A 14 42.70 45.48 -8.72
CA GLN A 14 43.29 45.29 -7.38
C GLN A 14 42.65 44.05 -6.74
N VAL A 15 43.35 42.93 -6.91
CA VAL A 15 43.11 41.66 -6.22
C VAL A 15 43.73 41.80 -4.83
N ILE A 16 42.92 41.73 -3.77
CA ILE A 16 43.39 41.46 -2.42
C ILE A 16 42.52 40.34 -1.84
N GLN A 17 43.21 39.30 -1.40
CA GLN A 17 42.71 38.12 -0.71
C GLN A 17 41.99 38.52 0.59
N ALA A 18 40.80 37.98 0.81
CA ALA A 18 40.23 37.81 2.14
C ALA A 18 39.67 36.40 2.24
N ALA A 19 40.21 35.63 3.18
CA ALA A 19 39.79 34.28 3.50
C ALA A 19 38.37 34.29 4.06
N ALA A 20 37.45 33.60 3.39
CA ALA A 20 36.16 33.24 3.95
C ALA A 20 36.26 31.81 4.49
N VAL A 21 36.27 31.67 5.81
CA VAL A 21 35.97 30.40 6.49
C VAL A 21 34.50 30.12 6.23
N ALA A 22 34.21 29.32 5.21
CA ALA A 22 32.88 28.76 5.01
C ALA A 22 32.67 27.69 6.08
N ALA A 23 31.96 28.03 7.15
CA ALA A 23 31.34 27.02 8.01
C ALA A 23 30.37 26.22 7.13
N VAL A 24 30.78 25.03 6.73
CA VAL A 24 29.87 24.05 6.13
C VAL A 24 28.95 23.60 7.26
N ALA A 25 27.87 24.34 7.47
CA ALA A 25 26.73 23.83 8.19
C ALA A 25 26.20 22.68 7.34
N SER A 26 26.55 21.45 7.73
CA SER A 26 25.92 20.25 7.20
C SER A 26 24.44 20.34 7.55
N SER A 27 23.63 20.85 6.62
CA SER A 27 22.19 20.78 6.72
C SER A 27 21.83 19.30 6.65
N LYS A 28 21.66 18.67 7.81
CA LYS A 28 20.95 17.40 7.88
C LYS A 28 19.61 17.62 7.16
N PRO A 29 19.22 16.76 6.21
CA PRO A 29 17.89 16.88 5.65
C PRO A 29 16.91 16.81 6.81
N ILE A 30 16.06 17.83 6.94
CA ILE A 30 14.98 17.87 7.92
C ILE A 30 13.97 16.85 7.40
N TRP A 31 14.15 15.59 7.78
CA TRP A 31 13.10 14.60 7.62
C TRP A 31 12.02 15.03 8.60
N ALA A 32 10.89 15.48 8.07
CA ALA A 32 9.71 15.72 8.88
C ALA A 32 9.36 14.39 9.56
N ASN A 33 9.61 14.36 10.86
CA ASN A 33 9.33 13.29 11.82
C ASN A 33 10.21 12.04 11.71
N GLU A 34 10.93 11.76 12.79
CA GLU A 34 11.46 10.42 13.02
C GLU A 34 10.29 9.40 13.04
N PRO A 35 10.47 8.21 12.43
CA PRO A 35 9.43 7.20 12.45
C PRO A 35 9.06 6.80 13.89
N PRO A 36 7.80 6.40 14.16
CA PRO A 36 7.36 6.00 15.49
C PRO A 36 8.11 4.77 15.98
N LYS A 37 7.99 4.45 17.27
CA LYS A 37 8.47 3.18 17.82
C LYS A 37 7.85 2.03 16.99
N ASN A 38 8.69 1.20 16.37
CA ASN A 38 8.37 0.13 15.40
C ASN A 38 8.02 0.56 13.96
N GLY A 39 8.43 1.77 13.55
CA GLY A 39 8.39 2.23 12.16
C GLY A 39 6.99 2.40 11.56
N TRP A 40 6.94 2.84 10.32
CA TRP A 40 5.73 2.80 9.49
C TRP A 40 5.44 1.37 9.02
N ILE A 41 4.20 1.11 8.60
CA ILE A 41 3.76 -0.18 8.05
C ILE A 41 3.36 -0.01 6.60
N ASP A 42 3.95 -0.83 5.73
CA ASP A 42 3.47 -0.99 4.36
C ASP A 42 2.43 -2.12 4.29
N ALA A 43 1.18 -1.77 4.03
CA ALA A 43 0.07 -2.73 4.03
C ALA A 43 -0.04 -3.57 2.73
N HIS A 44 0.85 -3.42 1.75
CA HIS A 44 0.78 -4.15 0.49
C HIS A 44 2.14 -4.23 -0.23
N VAL A 45 2.77 -5.39 -0.17
CA VAL A 45 3.97 -5.67 -0.95
C VAL A 45 3.91 -7.07 -1.53
N HIS A 46 4.33 -7.22 -2.78
CA HIS A 46 4.59 -8.49 -3.41
C HIS A 46 6.09 -8.80 -3.37
N ILE A 47 6.45 -10.04 -3.06
CA ILE A 47 7.82 -10.54 -3.21
C ILE A 47 7.84 -11.81 -4.04
N TRP A 48 8.91 -12.01 -4.80
CA TRP A 48 9.18 -13.25 -5.53
C TRP A 48 10.69 -13.44 -5.76
N THR A 49 11.07 -14.70 -5.95
CA THR A 49 12.45 -15.13 -6.14
C THR A 49 12.70 -15.58 -7.58
N PRO A 50 13.91 -15.37 -8.14
CA PRO A 50 14.27 -15.94 -9.44
C PRO A 50 14.49 -17.46 -9.38
N ASP A 51 14.57 -18.06 -8.17
CA ASP A 51 14.66 -19.51 -7.96
C ASP A 51 13.30 -20.19 -8.17
N THR A 52 12.95 -20.37 -9.44
CA THR A 52 11.73 -21.10 -9.84
C THR A 52 11.89 -22.63 -9.76
N GLN A 53 13.01 -23.16 -9.26
CA GLN A 53 13.15 -24.59 -9.00
C GLN A 53 12.64 -24.92 -7.60
N ALA A 54 13.06 -24.17 -6.59
CA ALA A 54 12.54 -24.30 -5.24
C ALA A 54 11.09 -23.79 -5.13
N TYR A 55 10.78 -22.72 -5.84
CA TYR A 55 9.45 -22.07 -5.85
C TYR A 55 8.88 -22.06 -7.27
N PRO A 56 8.34 -23.19 -7.76
CA PRO A 56 7.84 -23.29 -9.13
C PRO A 56 6.68 -22.32 -9.38
N LEU A 57 6.66 -21.75 -10.59
CA LEU A 57 5.52 -20.95 -11.05
C LEU A 57 4.33 -21.86 -11.31
N ALA A 58 3.14 -21.36 -11.01
CA ALA A 58 1.90 -22.06 -11.27
C ALA A 58 1.61 -22.16 -12.77
N GLU A 59 0.80 -23.14 -13.13
CA GLU A 59 0.38 -23.36 -14.53
C GLU A 59 -0.16 -22.08 -15.17
N GLY A 60 0.30 -21.81 -16.39
CA GLY A 60 -0.05 -20.61 -17.16
C GLY A 60 0.88 -19.41 -16.95
N PHE A 61 1.87 -19.51 -16.04
CA PHE A 61 2.91 -18.50 -15.86
C PHE A 61 4.28 -18.99 -16.31
N GLN A 62 5.09 -18.06 -16.81
CA GLN A 62 6.46 -18.26 -17.25
C GLN A 62 7.37 -17.20 -16.63
N LYS A 63 8.70 -17.46 -16.63
CA LYS A 63 9.69 -16.50 -16.10
C LYS A 63 9.60 -15.11 -16.76
N SER A 64 9.18 -15.04 -18.02
CA SER A 64 8.99 -13.78 -18.75
C SER A 64 7.88 -12.88 -18.21
N ASP A 65 6.96 -13.46 -17.43
CA ASP A 65 5.87 -12.74 -16.76
C ASP A 65 6.37 -12.04 -15.48
N MET A 66 7.49 -12.51 -14.92
CA MET A 66 8.12 -11.93 -13.74
C MET A 66 8.84 -10.63 -14.12
N ARG A 67 8.16 -9.51 -13.93
CA ARG A 67 8.68 -8.16 -14.20
C ARG A 67 8.52 -7.28 -12.95
N PRO A 68 9.62 -6.91 -12.27
CA PRO A 68 11.02 -7.34 -12.50
C PRO A 68 11.25 -8.86 -12.33
N THR A 69 12.40 -9.37 -12.78
CA THR A 69 12.73 -10.80 -12.67
C THR A 69 12.76 -11.32 -11.23
N SER A 70 13.03 -10.43 -10.27
CA SER A 70 12.95 -10.72 -8.84
C SER A 70 12.50 -9.49 -8.07
N PHE A 71 11.91 -9.74 -6.90
CA PHE A 71 11.81 -8.74 -5.85
C PHE A 71 11.77 -9.46 -4.50
N THR A 72 12.95 -9.71 -3.95
CA THR A 72 13.22 -10.45 -2.74
C THR A 72 13.05 -9.57 -1.49
N PRO A 73 13.01 -10.15 -0.27
CA PRO A 73 13.01 -9.36 0.96
C PRO A 73 14.17 -8.36 1.06
N ASP A 74 15.37 -8.71 0.57
CA ASP A 74 16.52 -7.81 0.65
C ASP A 74 16.38 -6.63 -0.31
N GLU A 75 15.87 -6.87 -1.53
CA GLU A 75 15.53 -5.81 -2.50
C GLU A 75 14.43 -4.89 -1.95
N LEU A 76 13.42 -5.45 -1.29
CA LEU A 76 12.38 -4.69 -0.59
C LEU A 76 12.96 -3.84 0.55
N PHE A 77 13.80 -4.40 1.41
CA PHE A 77 14.40 -3.68 2.53
C PHE A 77 15.27 -2.51 2.08
N ALA A 78 15.95 -2.63 0.95
CA ALA A 78 16.70 -1.53 0.34
C ALA A 78 15.79 -0.35 -0.06
N GLN A 79 14.51 -0.58 -0.33
CA GLN A 79 13.53 0.47 -0.65
C GLN A 79 12.88 1.06 0.61
N CYS A 80 12.45 0.21 1.54
CA CYS A 80 11.53 0.61 2.61
C CYS A 80 12.24 1.16 3.87
N ARG A 81 13.38 0.59 4.26
CA ARG A 81 14.10 0.99 5.48
C ARG A 81 14.63 2.43 5.44
N PRO A 82 15.18 2.94 4.31
CA PRO A 82 15.63 4.32 4.24
C PRO A 82 14.55 5.37 4.54
N VAL A 83 13.27 5.02 4.39
CA VAL A 83 12.14 5.91 4.68
C VAL A 83 11.39 5.55 5.97
N GLY A 84 11.97 4.68 6.80
CA GLY A 84 11.44 4.33 8.12
C GLY A 84 10.27 3.34 8.12
N VAL A 85 10.13 2.52 7.08
CA VAL A 85 9.16 1.41 7.07
C VAL A 85 9.84 0.12 7.52
N ASP A 86 9.33 -0.46 8.61
CA ASP A 86 9.95 -1.61 9.30
C ASP A 86 9.02 -2.84 9.38
N ARG A 87 7.73 -2.69 9.07
CA ARG A 87 6.75 -3.78 9.06
C ARG A 87 5.96 -3.78 7.77
N ILE A 88 5.67 -4.98 7.26
CA ILE A 88 5.18 -5.15 5.90
C ILE A 88 4.16 -6.27 5.85
N VAL A 89 3.06 -6.03 5.14
CA VAL A 89 2.07 -7.04 4.80
C VAL A 89 2.36 -7.56 3.40
N LEU A 90 2.90 -8.78 3.34
CA LEU A 90 3.14 -9.49 2.10
C LEU A 90 1.82 -9.96 1.51
N ILE A 91 1.63 -9.73 0.22
CA ILE A 91 0.49 -10.19 -0.53
C ILE A 91 0.97 -11.28 -1.48
N GLN A 92 0.34 -12.45 -1.38
CA GLN A 92 0.67 -13.61 -2.21
C GLN A 92 0.71 -13.23 -3.70
N MET A 93 1.82 -13.59 -4.36
CA MET A 93 2.06 -13.25 -5.75
C MET A 93 1.32 -14.19 -6.70
N SER A 94 0.66 -13.64 -7.72
CA SER A 94 -0.21 -14.41 -8.63
C SER A 94 0.51 -15.52 -9.38
N PHE A 95 1.82 -15.35 -9.66
CA PHE A 95 2.64 -16.37 -10.31
C PHE A 95 2.69 -17.69 -9.54
N TYR A 96 2.42 -17.68 -8.24
CA TYR A 96 2.40 -18.89 -7.39
C TYR A 96 0.97 -19.39 -7.13
N LYS A 97 -0.08 -18.67 -7.54
CA LYS A 97 -1.50 -18.97 -7.24
C LYS A 97 -1.69 -19.35 -5.76
N PHE A 98 -2.09 -20.60 -5.48
CA PHE A 98 -2.39 -21.11 -4.14
C PHE A 98 -1.17 -21.65 -3.38
N ASP A 99 0.01 -21.67 -4.02
CA ASP A 99 1.26 -22.05 -3.37
C ASP A 99 1.85 -20.86 -2.60
N ASN A 100 1.51 -20.77 -1.31
CA ASN A 100 1.92 -19.67 -0.46
C ASN A 100 3.35 -19.83 0.11
N ARG A 101 4.09 -20.90 -0.25
CA ARG A 101 5.33 -21.29 0.45
C ARG A 101 6.40 -20.20 0.47
N TYR A 102 6.64 -19.51 -0.64
CA TYR A 102 7.64 -18.44 -0.67
C TYR A 102 7.32 -17.30 0.32
N MET A 103 6.06 -16.87 0.36
CA MET A 103 5.60 -15.86 1.31
C MET A 103 5.71 -16.38 2.76
N LEU A 104 5.34 -17.64 3.01
CA LEU A 104 5.42 -18.25 4.35
C LEU A 104 6.86 -18.39 4.83
N ASP A 105 7.79 -18.78 3.95
CA ASP A 105 9.22 -18.88 4.28
C ASP A 105 9.81 -17.50 4.59
N ALA A 106 9.40 -16.45 3.87
CA ALA A 106 9.77 -15.08 4.19
C ALA A 106 9.23 -14.64 5.57
N ILE A 107 7.97 -14.97 5.89
CA ILE A 107 7.38 -14.69 7.20
C ILE A 107 8.15 -15.43 8.31
N ALA A 108 8.46 -16.71 8.11
CA ALA A 108 9.22 -17.50 9.07
C ALA A 108 10.64 -16.95 9.31
N LYS A 109 11.27 -16.41 8.27
CA LYS A 109 12.60 -15.77 8.36
C LYS A 109 12.56 -14.43 9.08
N TYR A 110 11.46 -13.67 8.98
CA TYR A 110 11.31 -12.34 9.56
C TYR A 110 9.95 -12.16 10.29
N PRO A 111 9.71 -12.89 11.39
CA PRO A 111 8.38 -13.02 12.02
C PRO A 111 7.87 -11.73 12.68
N ASP A 112 8.76 -10.80 13.03
CA ASP A 112 8.38 -9.49 13.59
C ASP A 112 8.15 -8.43 12.50
N THR A 113 8.65 -8.68 11.29
CA THR A 113 8.57 -7.77 10.14
C THR A 113 7.37 -8.08 9.26
N PHE A 114 7.12 -9.36 8.97
CA PHE A 114 6.13 -9.76 7.98
C PHE A 114 4.85 -10.35 8.56
N ARG A 115 3.74 -9.99 7.92
CA ARG A 115 2.47 -10.73 7.94
C ARG A 115 2.04 -11.02 6.51
N GLY A 116 1.22 -12.05 6.32
CA GLY A 116 0.82 -12.50 4.99
C GLY A 116 -0.67 -12.30 4.70
N VAL A 117 -0.98 -12.01 3.45
CA VAL A 117 -2.31 -12.19 2.85
C VAL A 117 -2.17 -13.26 1.78
N GLY A 118 -2.69 -14.45 2.09
CA GLY A 118 -2.57 -15.62 1.22
C GLY A 118 -3.60 -15.62 0.10
N ILE A 119 -3.44 -16.56 -0.83
CA ILE A 119 -4.50 -16.96 -1.76
C ILE A 119 -4.72 -18.45 -1.56
N ILE A 120 -5.98 -18.85 -1.42
CA ILE A 120 -6.38 -20.26 -1.36
C ILE A 120 -7.49 -20.50 -2.37
N ASP A 121 -7.66 -21.77 -2.74
CA ASP A 121 -8.85 -22.18 -3.46
C ASP A 121 -10.04 -22.26 -2.50
N HIS A 122 -10.91 -21.25 -2.54
CA HIS A 122 -12.09 -21.20 -1.68
C HIS A 122 -13.14 -22.25 -2.06
N GLN A 123 -13.06 -22.86 -3.25
CA GLN A 123 -13.98 -23.91 -3.68
C GLN A 123 -13.69 -25.27 -3.04
N GLN A 124 -12.49 -25.43 -2.46
CA GLN A 124 -12.12 -26.67 -1.79
C GLN A 124 -12.85 -26.84 -0.46
N ALA A 125 -13.32 -28.05 -0.19
CA ALA A 125 -13.96 -28.39 1.08
C ALA A 125 -13.06 -28.12 2.30
N SER A 126 -11.74 -28.14 2.11
CA SER A 126 -10.73 -27.87 3.15
C SER A 126 -10.45 -26.38 3.38
N ALA A 127 -11.07 -25.45 2.65
CA ALA A 127 -10.75 -24.02 2.69
C ALA A 127 -10.68 -23.47 4.12
N ALA A 128 -11.70 -23.72 4.95
CA ALA A 128 -11.71 -23.24 6.34
C ALA A 128 -10.57 -23.81 7.19
N ALA A 129 -10.22 -25.09 7.02
CA ALA A 129 -9.12 -25.71 7.74
C ALA A 129 -7.78 -25.13 7.29
N THR A 130 -7.60 -24.92 5.98
CA THR A 130 -6.42 -24.28 5.39
C THR A 130 -6.26 -22.85 5.93
N MET A 131 -7.33 -22.06 6.01
CA MET A 131 -7.28 -20.70 6.55
C MET A 131 -6.74 -20.66 7.98
N LYS A 132 -7.27 -21.52 8.85
CA LYS A 132 -6.85 -21.66 10.26
C LYS A 132 -5.40 -22.15 10.38
N ALA A 133 -4.96 -23.05 9.52
CA ALA A 133 -3.58 -23.53 9.50
C ALA A 133 -2.60 -22.43 9.07
N LEU A 134 -2.97 -21.62 8.09
CA LEU A 134 -2.17 -20.48 7.62
C LEU A 134 -2.12 -19.33 8.63
N GLN A 135 -3.17 -19.14 9.42
CA GLN A 135 -3.17 -18.15 10.52
C GLN A 135 -2.00 -18.36 11.48
N LYS A 136 -1.74 -19.61 11.85
CA LYS A 136 -0.62 -20.00 12.75
C LYS A 136 0.76 -19.72 12.16
N GLN A 137 0.84 -19.50 10.85
CA GLN A 137 2.07 -19.20 10.12
C GLN A 137 2.19 -17.72 9.75
N GLY A 138 1.37 -16.85 10.38
CA GLY A 138 1.41 -15.40 10.18
C GLY A 138 0.57 -14.88 9.01
N VAL A 139 -0.32 -15.70 8.43
CA VAL A 139 -1.29 -15.23 7.44
C VAL A 139 -2.50 -14.60 8.14
N THR A 140 -2.70 -13.31 7.92
CA THR A 140 -3.70 -12.48 8.57
C THR A 140 -4.81 -12.02 7.63
N GLY A 141 -4.80 -12.52 6.41
CA GLY A 141 -5.90 -12.31 5.47
C GLY A 141 -5.79 -13.19 4.23
N PHE A 142 -6.80 -13.10 3.38
CA PHE A 142 -6.84 -13.78 2.08
C PHE A 142 -7.26 -12.82 0.99
N ARG A 143 -6.64 -12.92 -0.19
CA ARG A 143 -6.95 -12.07 -1.33
C ARG A 143 -7.93 -12.74 -2.29
N LEU A 144 -8.91 -11.98 -2.76
CA LEU A 144 -9.80 -12.34 -3.86
C LEU A 144 -9.79 -11.24 -4.93
N TYR A 145 -10.02 -11.65 -6.18
CA TYR A 145 -10.16 -10.75 -7.33
C TYR A 145 -11.64 -10.55 -7.63
N ALA A 146 -12.12 -9.30 -7.57
CA ALA A 146 -13.53 -9.00 -7.68
C ALA A 146 -13.82 -8.10 -8.90
N ASN A 147 -14.72 -8.56 -9.75
CA ASN A 147 -15.42 -7.79 -10.78
C ASN A 147 -16.94 -7.93 -10.55
N ALA A 148 -17.77 -7.26 -11.36
CA ALA A 148 -19.22 -7.35 -11.18
C ALA A 148 -19.77 -8.79 -11.22
N GLU A 149 -19.21 -9.67 -12.05
CA GLU A 149 -19.69 -11.05 -12.20
C GLU A 149 -19.34 -11.93 -11.00
N SER A 150 -18.05 -11.99 -10.65
CA SER A 150 -17.55 -12.76 -9.51
C SER A 150 -18.15 -12.29 -8.19
N ALA A 151 -18.21 -10.98 -7.95
CA ALA A 151 -18.78 -10.46 -6.72
C ALA A 151 -20.28 -10.79 -6.59
N LYS A 152 -21.04 -10.82 -7.69
CA LYS A 152 -22.45 -11.23 -7.67
C LYS A 152 -22.61 -12.72 -7.42
N SER A 153 -21.80 -13.57 -8.04
CA SER A 153 -21.89 -15.03 -7.85
C SER A 153 -21.57 -15.44 -6.41
N TRP A 154 -20.66 -14.72 -5.76
CA TRP A 154 -20.27 -14.94 -4.36
C TRP A 154 -21.39 -14.71 -3.34
N ILE A 155 -22.35 -13.81 -3.60
CA ILE A 155 -23.42 -13.46 -2.64
C ILE A 155 -24.17 -14.71 -2.16
N ASN A 156 -24.40 -15.68 -3.06
CA ASN A 156 -25.15 -16.90 -2.78
C ASN A 156 -24.30 -18.17 -2.80
N SER A 157 -22.98 -18.06 -2.95
CA SER A 157 -22.08 -19.23 -2.92
C SER A 157 -21.91 -19.77 -1.49
N PRO A 158 -22.20 -21.06 -1.25
CA PRO A 158 -21.90 -21.72 0.03
C PRO A 158 -20.41 -21.71 0.35
N GLU A 159 -19.56 -21.91 -0.65
CA GLU A 159 -18.10 -21.96 -0.54
C GLU A 159 -17.55 -20.59 -0.09
N MET A 160 -18.03 -19.52 -0.71
CA MET A 160 -17.66 -18.17 -0.31
C MET A 160 -18.18 -17.83 1.09
N ALA A 161 -19.38 -18.30 1.45
CA ALA A 161 -19.90 -18.15 2.80
C ALA A 161 -19.01 -18.84 3.85
N VAL A 162 -18.43 -20.01 3.54
CA VAL A 162 -17.46 -20.69 4.42
C VAL A 162 -16.22 -19.82 4.62
N MET A 163 -15.66 -19.28 3.54
CA MET A 163 -14.47 -18.42 3.62
C MET A 163 -14.74 -17.15 4.43
N TRP A 164 -15.82 -16.41 4.14
CA TRP A 164 -16.14 -15.16 4.85
C TRP A 164 -16.44 -15.38 6.33
N LYS A 165 -17.22 -16.42 6.67
CA LYS A 165 -17.48 -16.78 8.08
C LYS A 165 -16.20 -17.16 8.81
N THR A 166 -15.36 -17.98 8.19
CA THR A 166 -14.09 -18.40 8.79
C THR A 166 -13.19 -17.19 9.03
N ALA A 167 -13.09 -16.28 8.06
CA ALA A 167 -12.33 -15.03 8.20
C ALA A 167 -12.85 -14.17 9.38
N GLY A 168 -14.16 -14.04 9.54
CA GLY A 168 -14.76 -13.36 10.69
C GLY A 168 -14.49 -14.05 12.02
N ASP A 169 -14.49 -15.39 12.06
CA ASP A 169 -14.24 -16.16 13.27
C ASP A 169 -12.75 -16.19 13.68
N THR A 170 -11.83 -16.10 12.71
CA THR A 170 -10.38 -16.07 12.96
C THR A 170 -9.80 -14.66 13.02
N GLY A 171 -10.58 -13.63 12.72
CA GLY A 171 -10.10 -12.26 12.60
C GLY A 171 -9.16 -12.01 11.40
N GLN A 172 -9.06 -12.96 10.46
CA GLN A 172 -8.32 -12.79 9.20
C GLN A 172 -9.14 -11.90 8.25
N ALA A 173 -8.49 -10.96 7.56
CA ALA A 173 -9.17 -10.06 6.63
C ALA A 173 -9.46 -10.73 5.26
N ILE A 174 -10.55 -10.34 4.61
CA ILE A 174 -10.76 -10.57 3.18
C ILE A 174 -10.28 -9.32 2.43
N CYS A 175 -9.16 -9.44 1.71
CA CYS A 175 -8.59 -8.37 0.88
C CYS A 175 -9.13 -8.50 -0.55
N LEU A 176 -9.75 -7.45 -1.08
CA LEU A 176 -10.39 -7.47 -2.38
C LEU A 176 -9.64 -6.58 -3.35
N LEU A 177 -8.99 -7.19 -4.36
CA LEU A 177 -8.61 -6.47 -5.57
C LEU A 177 -9.86 -6.31 -6.43
N ALA A 178 -10.61 -5.25 -6.14
CA ALA A 178 -11.89 -4.96 -6.76
C ALA A 178 -11.76 -3.95 -7.90
N ASN A 179 -12.55 -4.16 -8.96
CA ASN A 179 -12.91 -3.09 -9.89
C ASN A 179 -14.09 -2.28 -9.33
N PRO A 180 -14.31 -1.03 -9.79
CA PRO A 180 -15.39 -0.19 -9.28
C PRO A 180 -16.80 -0.79 -9.44
N ASP A 181 -17.01 -1.58 -10.49
CA ASP A 181 -18.27 -2.27 -10.81
C ASP A 181 -18.65 -3.37 -9.80
N ALA A 182 -17.68 -3.88 -9.02
CA ALA A 182 -17.89 -4.89 -7.99
C ALA A 182 -18.41 -4.29 -6.67
N LEU A 183 -18.20 -2.99 -6.42
CA LEU A 183 -18.45 -2.36 -5.12
C LEU A 183 -19.88 -2.56 -4.58
N PRO A 184 -20.96 -2.48 -5.39
CA PRO A 184 -22.33 -2.74 -4.88
C PRO A 184 -22.55 -4.18 -4.41
N ALA A 185 -21.94 -5.16 -5.08
CA ALA A 185 -22.03 -6.56 -4.67
C ALA A 185 -21.17 -6.84 -3.43
N ILE A 186 -20.01 -6.18 -3.32
CA ILE A 186 -19.16 -6.21 -2.13
C ILE A 186 -19.90 -5.63 -0.91
N GLU A 187 -20.62 -4.51 -1.06
CA GLU A 187 -21.48 -3.97 0.00
C GLU A 187 -22.46 -5.03 0.52
N SER A 188 -23.11 -5.76 -0.40
CA SER A 188 -24.08 -6.80 -0.07
C SER A 188 -23.42 -7.96 0.70
N LEU A 189 -22.21 -8.37 0.32
CA LEU A 189 -21.43 -9.38 1.05
C LEU A 189 -21.05 -8.90 2.45
N CYS A 190 -20.58 -7.67 2.60
CA CYS A 190 -20.20 -7.09 3.88
C CYS A 190 -21.41 -7.01 4.84
N ARG A 191 -22.60 -6.62 4.33
CA ARG A 191 -23.84 -6.62 5.12
C ARG A 191 -24.26 -8.03 5.54
N LYS A 192 -24.04 -9.04 4.69
CA LYS A 192 -24.33 -10.44 4.99
C LYS A 192 -23.37 -11.04 6.03
N PHE A 193 -22.13 -10.55 6.07
CA PHE A 193 -21.08 -11.03 6.98
C PHE A 193 -20.46 -9.86 7.78
N PRO A 194 -21.23 -9.21 8.67
CA PRO A 194 -20.81 -7.95 9.31
C PRO A 194 -19.63 -8.10 10.29
N ARG A 195 -19.26 -9.33 10.68
CA ARG A 195 -18.07 -9.62 11.50
C ARG A 195 -16.79 -9.78 10.68
N THR A 196 -16.91 -9.92 9.37
CA THR A 196 -15.76 -10.17 8.50
C THR A 196 -15.09 -8.85 8.17
N ARG A 197 -13.82 -8.72 8.55
CA ARG A 197 -13.00 -7.59 8.14
C ARG A 197 -12.73 -7.63 6.65
N VAL A 198 -13.05 -6.55 5.96
CA VAL A 198 -12.84 -6.41 4.51
C VAL A 198 -11.88 -5.26 4.25
N VAL A 199 -10.88 -5.51 3.40
CA VAL A 199 -9.92 -4.50 2.97
C VAL A 199 -10.04 -4.33 1.47
N ILE A 200 -10.44 -3.14 1.01
CA ILE A 200 -10.48 -2.80 -0.41
C ILE A 200 -9.08 -2.37 -0.84
N ASP A 201 -8.48 -3.12 -1.76
CA ASP A 201 -7.16 -2.78 -2.30
C ASP A 201 -7.26 -1.55 -3.22
N HIS A 202 -6.25 -0.68 -3.17
CA HIS A 202 -5.99 0.38 -4.16
C HIS A 202 -7.20 1.25 -4.52
N PHE A 203 -7.96 1.72 -3.52
CA PHE A 203 -9.17 2.52 -3.73
C PHE A 203 -10.23 1.83 -4.63
N GLY A 204 -10.26 0.50 -4.70
CA GLY A 204 -11.12 -0.22 -5.64
C GLY A 204 -10.79 0.07 -7.10
N ARG A 205 -9.52 0.38 -7.39
CA ARG A 205 -8.96 0.71 -8.72
C ARG A 205 -9.64 1.88 -9.42
N ILE A 206 -10.30 2.77 -8.67
CA ILE A 206 -10.90 3.99 -9.21
C ILE A 206 -9.78 4.88 -9.79
N GLY A 207 -9.94 5.29 -11.05
CA GLY A 207 -8.95 6.10 -11.75
C GLY A 207 -7.83 5.32 -12.44
N VAL A 208 -7.89 3.98 -12.49
CA VAL A 208 -6.86 3.16 -13.17
C VAL A 208 -6.77 3.43 -14.68
N ASP A 209 -7.88 3.85 -15.28
CA ASP A 209 -7.98 4.27 -16.67
C ASP A 209 -7.78 5.80 -16.85
N GLY A 210 -7.31 6.48 -15.81
CA GLY A 210 -7.13 7.93 -15.78
C GLY A 210 -8.43 8.72 -15.59
N LYS A 211 -9.57 8.07 -15.35
CA LYS A 211 -10.87 8.75 -15.19
C LYS A 211 -11.44 8.55 -13.79
N PHE A 212 -11.68 9.66 -13.10
CA PHE A 212 -12.40 9.69 -11.83
C PHE A 212 -13.89 9.89 -12.09
N ARG A 213 -14.68 8.84 -11.85
CA ARG A 213 -16.14 8.89 -11.97
C ARG A 213 -16.73 9.07 -10.59
N SER A 214 -17.55 10.10 -10.40
CA SER A 214 -18.17 10.39 -9.10
C SER A 214 -19.03 9.22 -8.60
N GLN A 215 -19.68 8.47 -9.50
CA GLN A 215 -20.48 7.32 -9.11
C GLN A 215 -19.64 6.19 -8.48
N ASP A 216 -18.46 5.92 -9.02
CA ASP A 216 -17.55 4.89 -8.50
C ASP A 216 -17.07 5.28 -7.09
N LEU A 217 -16.67 6.54 -6.92
CA LEU A 217 -16.22 7.07 -5.64
C LEU A 217 -17.35 7.13 -4.61
N ASN A 218 -18.58 7.42 -5.05
CA ASN A 218 -19.78 7.34 -4.21
C ASN A 218 -20.06 5.91 -3.76
N ASN A 219 -19.92 4.91 -4.65
CA ASN A 219 -20.10 3.50 -4.28
C ASN A 219 -19.05 3.05 -3.25
N LEU A 220 -17.79 3.47 -3.42
CA LEU A 220 -16.76 3.20 -2.42
C LEU A 220 -17.05 3.91 -1.09
N SER A 221 -17.47 5.17 -1.15
CA SER A 221 -17.82 5.98 0.02
C SER A 221 -18.96 5.39 0.84
N LYS A 222 -19.95 4.73 0.21
CA LYS A 222 -21.05 4.05 0.91
C LYS A 222 -20.58 2.90 1.80
N LEU A 223 -19.45 2.27 1.48
CA LEU A 223 -18.90 1.23 2.33
C LEU A 223 -18.43 1.79 3.68
N ALA A 224 -18.33 3.11 3.85
CA ALA A 224 -18.04 3.73 5.14
C ALA A 224 -19.12 3.45 6.20
N ASP A 225 -20.35 3.12 5.81
CA ASP A 225 -21.44 2.71 6.70
C ASP A 225 -21.18 1.34 7.37
N LEU A 226 -20.16 0.61 6.90
CA LEU A 226 -19.79 -0.72 7.35
C LEU A 226 -18.48 -0.63 8.17
N PRO A 227 -18.52 -0.81 9.50
CA PRO A 227 -17.38 -0.50 10.37
C PRO A 227 -16.17 -1.42 10.15
N GLU A 228 -16.39 -2.64 9.64
CA GLU A 228 -15.35 -3.62 9.33
C GLU A 228 -14.77 -3.48 7.91
N VAL A 229 -15.09 -2.39 7.18
CA VAL A 229 -14.51 -2.11 5.86
C VAL A 229 -13.40 -1.06 5.97
N PHE A 230 -12.24 -1.40 5.40
CA PHE A 230 -11.02 -0.61 5.36
C PHE A 230 -10.58 -0.40 3.90
N ILE A 231 -9.76 0.63 3.64
CA ILE A 231 -9.22 0.92 2.31
C ILE A 231 -7.71 1.06 2.36
N LYS A 232 -7.02 0.44 1.39
CA LYS A 232 -5.60 0.71 1.14
C LYS A 232 -5.43 1.94 0.25
N THR A 233 -4.78 2.98 0.78
CA THR A 233 -4.38 4.18 0.05
C THR A 233 -3.04 3.92 -0.64
N SER A 234 -3.10 3.42 -1.88
CA SER A 234 -1.95 2.76 -2.52
C SER A 234 -2.01 2.76 -4.06
N ALA A 235 -0.99 2.18 -4.69
CA ALA A 235 -0.84 2.03 -6.14
C ALA A 235 -0.91 3.37 -6.90
N PHE A 236 -0.28 4.42 -6.37
CA PHE A 236 -0.33 5.76 -6.96
C PHE A 236 0.31 5.81 -8.35
N TYR A 237 1.26 4.93 -8.64
CA TYR A 237 1.82 4.72 -9.98
C TYR A 237 0.79 4.26 -11.03
N ALA A 238 -0.35 3.69 -10.61
CA ALA A 238 -1.34 3.08 -11.50
C ALA A 238 -2.62 3.90 -11.69
N LEU A 239 -2.84 4.92 -10.85
CA LEU A 239 -4.09 5.68 -10.78
C LEU A 239 -3.88 7.15 -11.17
N GLY A 240 -4.93 7.76 -11.71
CA GLY A 240 -4.93 9.18 -12.06
C GLY A 240 -3.91 9.52 -13.14
N GLU A 241 -3.12 10.56 -12.90
CA GLU A 241 -2.06 11.03 -13.80
C GLU A 241 -0.83 10.11 -13.81
N LYS A 242 -0.70 9.22 -12.81
CA LYS A 242 0.41 8.25 -12.69
C LYS A 242 1.76 8.96 -12.70
N LYS A 243 1.88 10.06 -11.97
CA LYS A 243 3.11 10.86 -11.88
C LYS A 243 3.35 11.34 -10.45
N PRO A 244 4.54 11.12 -9.87
CA PRO A 244 4.89 11.74 -8.60
C PRO A 244 4.89 13.28 -8.75
N PRO A 245 4.49 14.04 -7.71
CA PRO A 245 4.18 13.60 -6.35
C PRO A 245 2.73 13.11 -6.13
N TYR A 246 1.98 12.76 -7.18
CA TYR A 246 0.63 12.17 -7.12
C TYR A 246 -0.45 13.04 -6.45
N LEU A 247 -0.26 14.37 -6.50
CA LEU A 247 -1.19 15.34 -5.90
C LEU A 247 -2.57 15.36 -6.57
N ASP A 248 -2.68 14.85 -7.80
CA ASP A 248 -3.94 14.68 -8.51
C ASP A 248 -4.90 13.71 -7.77
N LEU A 249 -4.36 12.83 -6.93
CA LEU A 249 -5.16 11.91 -6.10
C LEU A 249 -5.68 12.56 -4.81
N ALA A 250 -5.17 13.73 -4.41
CA ALA A 250 -5.52 14.37 -3.15
C ALA A 250 -7.04 14.59 -2.96
N PRO A 251 -7.83 15.00 -3.96
CA PRO A 251 -9.28 15.15 -3.81
C PRO A 251 -9.99 13.83 -3.48
N MET A 252 -9.60 12.72 -4.14
CA MET A 252 -10.15 11.40 -3.87
C MET A 252 -9.77 10.93 -2.46
N ILE A 253 -8.51 11.11 -2.06
CA ILE A 253 -8.05 10.74 -0.72
C ILE A 253 -8.78 11.55 0.35
N ARG A 254 -8.98 12.86 0.14
CA ARG A 254 -9.73 13.73 1.06
C ARG A 254 -11.18 13.25 1.23
N GLN A 255 -11.88 12.96 0.13
CA GLN A 255 -13.26 12.48 0.20
C GLN A 255 -13.36 11.16 0.98
N LEU A 256 -12.43 10.22 0.75
CA LEU A 256 -12.43 8.95 1.48
C LEU A 256 -12.01 9.14 2.94
N TYR A 257 -11.09 10.04 3.23
CA TYR A 257 -10.73 10.43 4.60
C TYR A 257 -11.94 10.97 5.35
N GLU A 258 -12.70 11.89 4.77
CA GLU A 258 -13.91 12.47 5.38
C GLU A 258 -15.01 11.42 5.64
N LYS A 259 -15.05 10.33 4.85
CA LYS A 259 -16.04 9.26 4.99
C LYS A 259 -15.60 8.15 5.95
N PHE A 260 -14.38 7.67 5.80
CA PHE A 260 -13.86 6.52 6.53
C PHE A 260 -13.21 6.90 7.86
N GLY A 261 -12.65 8.11 7.94
CA GLY A 261 -11.70 8.49 8.97
C GLY A 261 -10.33 7.84 8.75
N PRO A 262 -9.28 8.37 9.38
CA PRO A 262 -7.91 7.85 9.24
C PRO A 262 -7.78 6.41 9.79
N GLU A 263 -8.61 6.04 10.77
CA GLU A 263 -8.60 4.72 11.43
C GLU A 263 -9.05 3.56 10.54
N ARG A 264 -9.54 3.86 9.33
CA ARG A 264 -9.97 2.87 8.34
C ARG A 264 -9.26 3.02 6.99
N LEU A 265 -8.32 3.96 6.90
CA LEU A 265 -7.41 4.11 5.78
C LEU A 265 -6.02 3.62 6.18
N MET A 266 -5.35 2.88 5.31
CA MET A 266 -3.97 2.43 5.53
C MET A 266 -3.14 2.62 4.27
N TRP A 267 -1.96 3.21 4.42
CA TRP A 267 -1.02 3.37 3.32
C TRP A 267 -0.41 2.03 2.92
N ALA A 268 -0.10 1.91 1.63
CA ALA A 268 0.56 0.76 1.06
C ALA A 268 1.33 1.18 -0.19
N SER A 269 2.52 0.62 -0.42
CA SER A 269 3.30 0.96 -1.60
C SER A 269 2.79 0.25 -2.85
N ASP A 270 2.38 -1.01 -2.74
CA ASP A 270 2.18 -1.92 -3.88
C ASP A 270 3.50 -2.24 -4.61
N CYS A 271 4.60 -2.35 -3.85
CA CYS A 271 5.88 -2.77 -4.39
C CYS A 271 5.84 -4.20 -4.94
N PRO A 272 6.64 -4.47 -5.98
CA PRO A 272 7.63 -3.58 -6.61
C PRO A 272 7.10 -2.68 -7.71
N TYR A 273 5.80 -2.73 -8.01
CA TYR A 273 5.25 -1.96 -9.12
C TYR A 273 5.40 -0.44 -8.91
N GLN A 274 5.34 0.01 -7.66
CA GLN A 274 5.57 1.39 -7.25
C GLN A 274 7.04 1.87 -7.35
N VAL A 275 8.00 0.97 -7.59
CA VAL A 275 9.43 1.31 -7.76
C VAL A 275 9.95 1.04 -9.17
N GLN A 276 9.05 1.04 -10.16
CA GLN A 276 9.40 0.96 -11.58
C GLN A 276 9.45 2.35 -12.21
N ASP A 277 10.25 2.46 -13.28
CA ASP A 277 10.37 3.67 -14.10
C ASP A 277 10.66 4.93 -13.27
N ALA A 278 9.81 5.96 -13.38
CA ALA A 278 9.95 7.23 -12.67
C ALA A 278 9.35 7.21 -11.25
N HIS A 279 8.81 6.07 -10.81
CA HIS A 279 8.16 5.92 -9.50
C HIS A 279 9.16 5.47 -8.45
N THR A 280 8.96 5.92 -7.21
CA THR A 280 9.82 5.54 -6.10
C THR A 280 8.99 5.20 -4.87
N TYR A 281 9.60 4.41 -3.98
CA TYR A 281 9.04 4.07 -2.69
C TYR A 281 8.82 5.34 -1.85
N ALA A 282 9.83 6.21 -1.82
CA ALA A 282 9.80 7.49 -1.12
C ALA A 282 8.64 8.38 -1.58
N ALA A 283 8.46 8.57 -2.89
CA ALA A 283 7.38 9.40 -3.42
C ALA A 283 5.99 8.90 -3.00
N SER A 284 5.83 7.58 -2.81
CA SER A 284 4.55 7.01 -2.38
C SER A 284 4.22 7.31 -0.93
N ILE A 285 5.17 7.13 0.01
CA ILE A 285 4.92 7.43 1.42
C ILE A 285 4.86 8.94 1.67
N GLU A 286 5.67 9.72 0.94
CA GLU A 286 5.71 11.18 1.03
C GLU A 286 4.37 11.83 0.71
N LEU A 287 3.57 11.27 -0.22
CA LEU A 287 2.22 11.77 -0.50
C LEU A 287 1.42 11.91 0.80
N ILE A 288 1.36 10.85 1.59
CA ILE A 288 0.61 10.82 2.85
C ILE A 288 1.35 11.56 3.96
N ARG A 289 2.67 11.35 4.09
CA ARG A 289 3.48 11.89 5.20
C ARG A 289 3.60 13.42 5.14
N ASP A 290 3.82 13.96 3.94
CA ASP A 290 4.34 15.33 3.77
C ASP A 290 3.47 16.22 2.86
N ARG A 291 2.66 15.65 1.97
CA ARG A 291 2.04 16.42 0.87
C ARG A 291 0.54 16.72 1.05
N LEU A 292 -0.18 15.94 1.85
CA LEU A 292 -1.60 16.17 2.11
C LEU A 292 -1.80 17.08 3.32
N ASP A 293 -2.13 18.34 3.05
CA ASP A 293 -2.25 19.42 4.05
C ASP A 293 -3.38 19.26 5.08
N PHE A 294 -4.34 18.39 4.79
CA PHE A 294 -5.50 18.14 5.63
C PHE A 294 -5.30 17.02 6.66
N LEU A 295 -4.16 16.34 6.62
CA LEU A 295 -3.82 15.29 7.58
C LEU A 295 -3.04 15.89 8.75
N THR A 296 -3.58 15.73 9.95
CA THR A 296 -2.85 15.98 11.19
C THR A 296 -1.78 14.90 11.42
N GLU A 297 -0.89 15.13 12.39
CA GLU A 297 0.10 14.12 12.79
C GLU A 297 -0.56 12.85 13.36
N GLU A 298 -1.71 12.98 14.00
CA GLU A 298 -2.49 11.83 14.46
C GLU A 298 -3.06 11.04 13.28
N ASP A 299 -3.62 11.72 12.27
CA ASP A 299 -4.14 11.09 11.06
C ASP A 299 -3.03 10.31 10.33
N LYS A 300 -1.85 10.92 10.20
CA LYS A 300 -0.66 10.27 9.62
C LYS A 300 -0.26 9.03 10.42
N SER A 301 -0.28 9.09 11.75
CA SER A 301 0.03 7.92 12.60
C SER A 301 -0.95 6.75 12.37
N TRP A 302 -2.21 7.05 12.09
CA TRP A 302 -3.21 6.05 11.76
C TRP A 302 -2.98 5.46 10.38
N ILE A 303 -2.90 6.31 9.35
CA ILE A 303 -2.80 5.88 7.96
C ILE A 303 -1.46 5.16 7.70
N LEU A 304 -0.36 5.63 8.26
CA LEU A 304 0.98 5.05 8.03
C LEU A 304 1.33 3.90 8.98
N GLN A 305 0.54 3.64 10.04
CA GLN A 305 0.89 2.62 11.03
C GLN A 305 -0.33 1.96 11.70
N LYS A 306 -1.09 2.70 12.51
CA LYS A 306 -2.02 2.10 13.48
C LYS A 306 -3.16 1.35 12.81
N THR A 307 -3.65 1.81 11.65
CA THR A 307 -4.73 1.11 10.92
C THR A 307 -4.26 -0.25 10.44
N ALA A 308 -3.12 -0.34 9.75
CA ALA A 308 -2.56 -1.63 9.32
C ALA A 308 -2.19 -2.51 10.52
N GLN A 309 -1.68 -1.93 11.61
CA GLN A 309 -1.39 -2.64 12.85
C GLN A 309 -2.65 -3.27 13.45
N LYS A 310 -3.74 -2.50 13.54
CA LYS A 310 -5.04 -2.98 14.03
C LYS A 310 -5.55 -4.14 13.18
N VAL A 311 -5.41 -4.04 11.86
CA VAL A 311 -5.93 -5.03 10.91
C VAL A 311 -5.12 -6.32 10.87
N TYR A 312 -3.79 -6.24 10.93
CA TYR A 312 -2.91 -7.38 10.64
C TYR A 312 -1.99 -7.83 11.80
N TRP A 313 -1.86 -7.06 12.88
CA TRP A 313 -1.01 -7.43 14.04
C TRP A 313 -1.78 -7.59 15.35
N SER A 314 -3.07 -7.25 15.39
CA SER A 314 -3.90 -7.54 16.57
C SER A 314 -4.03 -9.05 16.74
N ALA A 315 -3.72 -9.56 17.93
CA ALA A 315 -4.03 -10.93 18.29
C ALA A 315 -5.55 -11.13 18.27
N SER A 316 -6.02 -12.13 17.53
CA SER A 316 -7.37 -12.69 17.66
C SER A 316 -7.47 -13.55 18.91
#